data_AF-A0A9W6YQS5-F1
#
_entry.id   AF-A0A9W6YQS5-F1
#
_cell.length_a   1.000
_cell.length_b   1.000
_cell.length_c   1.000
_cell.angle_alpha   90.00
_cell.angle_beta   90.00
_cell.angle_gamma   90.00
#
_symmetry.space_group_name_H-M   'P 1'
#
loop_
_entity.id
_entity.type
_entity.pdbx_description
1 polymer ?
#
loop_
_entity_poly.entity_id
_entity_poly.type
_entity_poly.pdbx_seq_one_letter_code
_entity_poly.pdbx_strand_id
1 'polypeptide(L)'
;MSTTSEKKLDNVANVEVYRDEVESINQTSTSSHHESKIRKWLKWLEIDGMDGLSTKELFLYNYDLRPVESKRRTWRWYNYCTFWIADSFNINTWQIAATGVQAGLSWWVVWITVWLGYFFCGCFVTIAARVGTYYHISFPVAARSSFGIYGAIWPVFNRIVMACIWFGVQSEIGGNCVQLMLEAIFGQDLKDRIPDHVKGSLTSYRVLCFFLFWLFQLPFIWLHPHQVRHLFTVKAIICPIAGFTFLIWTLVKADGGGPVIHQGSTISGSEFGWAFVNSTMNSLANFATLIVNAPDFSRMAHNEKAAVWSQFISLPVCFSITCLIGILVSSAKVPEVVSSYCLLVLPLLN
;
A
#
# COMPACT_ATOMS: atom_id res chain seq x y z
N MET A 1 -20.47 -40.85 15.82
CA MET A 1 -20.03 -40.85 14.42
C MET A 1 -21.14 -40.26 13.52
N SER A 2 -21.73 -39.10 13.88
CA SER A 2 -22.92 -38.55 13.21
C SER A 2 -22.82 -37.05 12.81
N THR A 3 -21.70 -36.36 13.07
CA THR A 3 -21.65 -34.89 12.97
C THR A 3 -21.18 -34.33 11.63
N THR A 4 -20.77 -35.17 10.68
CA THR A 4 -20.27 -34.74 9.36
C THR A 4 -21.35 -34.80 8.27
N SER A 5 -22.41 -35.59 8.47
CA SER A 5 -23.52 -35.73 7.52
C SER A 5 -24.51 -34.55 7.65
N GLU A 6 -24.86 -34.16 8.88
CA GLU A 6 -25.77 -33.02 9.14
C GLU A 6 -25.25 -31.71 8.56
N LYS A 7 -23.98 -31.35 8.80
CA LYS A 7 -23.38 -30.11 8.25
C LYS A 7 -23.31 -30.07 6.73
N LYS A 8 -23.38 -31.23 6.06
CA LYS A 8 -23.37 -31.32 4.59
C LYS A 8 -24.79 -31.22 4.04
N LEU A 9 -25.78 -31.80 4.72
CA LEU A 9 -27.20 -31.64 4.43
C LEU A 9 -27.67 -30.20 4.65
N ASP A 10 -27.24 -29.53 5.73
CA ASP A 10 -27.60 -28.13 6.00
C ASP A 10 -26.99 -27.16 4.98
N ASN A 11 -25.79 -27.43 4.48
CA ASN A 11 -25.18 -26.61 3.42
C ASN A 11 -25.83 -26.84 2.05
N VAL A 12 -26.28 -28.06 1.76
CA VAL A 12 -26.99 -28.36 0.51
C VAL A 12 -28.40 -27.76 0.55
N ALA A 13 -29.11 -27.89 1.66
CA ALA A 13 -30.44 -27.30 1.86
C ALA A 13 -30.41 -25.77 1.78
N ASN A 14 -29.42 -25.11 2.39
CA ASN A 14 -29.28 -23.66 2.26
C ASN A 14 -28.98 -23.25 0.80
N VAL A 15 -28.10 -23.97 0.09
CA VAL A 15 -27.77 -23.66 -1.31
C VAL A 15 -28.95 -23.91 -2.26
N GLU A 16 -29.79 -24.91 -1.99
CA GLU A 16 -31.02 -25.19 -2.77
C GLU A 16 -32.11 -24.13 -2.54
N VAL A 17 -32.33 -23.69 -1.29
CA VAL A 17 -33.26 -22.60 -0.97
C VAL A 17 -32.89 -21.30 -1.72
N TYR A 18 -31.60 -20.98 -1.83
CA TYR A 18 -31.13 -19.83 -2.62
C TYR A 18 -31.21 -20.05 -4.14
N ARG A 19 -31.26 -21.30 -4.62
CA ARG A 19 -31.34 -21.60 -6.06
C ARG A 19 -32.77 -21.50 -6.57
N ASP A 20 -33.73 -21.96 -5.77
CA ASP A 20 -35.16 -21.92 -6.10
C ASP A 20 -35.72 -20.48 -6.05
N GLU A 21 -35.23 -19.64 -5.13
CA GLU A 21 -35.54 -18.20 -5.11
C GLU A 21 -34.99 -17.48 -6.36
N VAL A 22 -33.79 -17.84 -6.82
CA VAL A 22 -33.17 -17.22 -8.02
C VAL A 22 -33.85 -17.66 -9.31
N GLU A 23 -34.32 -18.91 -9.41
CA GLU A 23 -35.04 -19.41 -10.59
C GLU A 23 -36.49 -18.87 -10.68
N SER A 24 -37.17 -18.66 -9.55
CA SER A 24 -38.51 -18.06 -9.51
C SER A 24 -38.50 -16.56 -9.83
N ILE A 25 -37.43 -15.83 -9.47
CA ILE A 25 -37.24 -14.41 -9.83
C ILE A 25 -37.00 -14.24 -11.34
N ASN A 26 -36.32 -15.18 -11.99
CA ASN A 26 -36.03 -15.13 -13.43
C ASN A 26 -37.27 -15.26 -14.32
N GLN A 27 -38.37 -15.84 -13.85
CA GLN A 27 -39.57 -16.04 -14.67
C GLN A 27 -40.53 -14.84 -14.66
N THR A 28 -40.38 -13.87 -13.74
CA THR A 28 -41.35 -12.77 -13.59
C THR A 28 -40.95 -11.49 -14.36
N SER A 29 -39.79 -11.49 -15.03
CA SER A 29 -39.19 -10.28 -15.62
C SER A 29 -39.28 -10.23 -17.15
N THR A 30 -40.46 -10.53 -17.71
CA THR A 30 -40.76 -10.26 -19.14
C THR A 30 -42.04 -9.44 -19.27
N SER A 31 -41.99 -8.18 -18.83
CA SER A 31 -42.96 -7.18 -19.29
C SER A 31 -42.23 -5.99 -19.92
N SER A 32 -42.62 -5.72 -21.16
CA SER A 32 -42.05 -4.75 -22.08
C SER A 32 -42.24 -3.32 -21.61
N HIS A 33 -41.16 -2.62 -21.23
CA HIS A 33 -41.18 -1.17 -21.12
C HIS A 33 -39.91 -0.54 -21.72
N HIS A 34 -40.14 0.52 -22.49
CA HIS A 34 -39.20 1.32 -23.26
C HIS A 34 -37.97 1.77 -22.42
N GLU A 35 -36.81 1.13 -22.62
CA GLU A 35 -35.58 1.46 -21.90
C GLU A 35 -34.96 2.78 -22.37
N SER A 36 -34.92 3.79 -21.50
CA SER A 36 -34.21 5.04 -21.77
C SER A 36 -32.69 4.81 -21.80
N LYS A 37 -31.95 5.59 -22.60
CA LYS A 37 -30.48 5.54 -22.70
C LYS A 37 -29.78 5.63 -21.33
N ILE A 38 -30.41 6.33 -20.38
CA ILE A 38 -29.93 6.51 -19.00
C ILE A 38 -30.00 5.18 -18.24
N ARG A 39 -31.05 4.36 -18.44
CA ARG A 39 -31.15 3.03 -17.83
C ARG A 39 -30.12 2.05 -18.39
N LYS A 40 -29.81 2.12 -19.68
CA LYS A 40 -28.70 1.33 -20.26
C LYS A 40 -27.34 1.74 -19.70
N TRP A 41 -27.13 3.03 -19.49
CA TRP A 41 -25.89 3.53 -18.89
C TRP A 41 -25.78 3.19 -17.40
N LEU A 42 -26.89 3.23 -16.66
CA LEU A 42 -27.00 2.78 -15.28
C LEU A 42 -26.78 1.26 -15.17
N LYS A 43 -27.40 0.45 -16.01
CA LYS A 43 -27.17 -1.00 -16.08
C LYS A 43 -25.73 -1.36 -16.44
N TRP A 44 -25.06 -0.53 -17.24
CA TRP A 44 -23.63 -0.71 -17.55
C TRP A 44 -22.72 -0.40 -16.36
N LEU A 45 -23.14 0.49 -15.45
CA LEU A 45 -22.45 0.79 -14.19
C LEU A 45 -22.82 -0.19 -13.07
N GLU A 46 -23.91 -0.94 -13.22
CA GLU A 46 -24.41 -1.87 -12.24
C GLU A 46 -23.53 -3.13 -12.21
N ILE A 47 -23.14 -3.55 -11.01
CA ILE A 47 -22.30 -4.72 -10.80
C ILE A 47 -23.19 -5.96 -10.98
N ASP A 48 -22.81 -6.90 -11.86
CA ASP A 48 -23.57 -8.11 -12.16
C ASP A 48 -23.96 -8.90 -10.89
N GLY A 49 -25.25 -9.23 -10.74
CA GLY A 49 -25.78 -10.07 -9.65
C GLY A 49 -26.51 -9.34 -8.51
N MET A 50 -27.08 -8.17 -8.78
CA MET A 50 -27.80 -7.30 -7.81
C MET A 50 -29.31 -7.22 -8.01
N ASP A 51 -29.88 -8.05 -8.89
CA ASP A 51 -31.31 -7.96 -9.22
C ASP A 51 -32.18 -8.41 -8.02
N GLY A 52 -32.95 -7.48 -7.45
CA GLY A 52 -34.01 -7.76 -6.46
C GLY A 52 -33.73 -7.37 -5.00
N LEU A 53 -32.53 -6.88 -4.67
CA LEU A 53 -32.17 -6.48 -3.30
C LEU A 53 -32.59 -5.03 -3.00
N SER A 54 -33.16 -4.78 -1.82
CA SER A 54 -33.42 -3.43 -1.31
C SER A 54 -32.11 -2.65 -1.11
N THR A 55 -32.14 -1.31 -1.17
CA THR A 55 -30.96 -0.46 -0.90
C THR A 55 -30.30 -0.77 0.46
N LYS A 56 -31.09 -1.19 1.46
CA LYS A 56 -30.57 -1.62 2.77
C LYS A 56 -29.84 -2.97 2.70
N GLU A 57 -30.31 -3.88 1.85
CA GLU A 57 -29.73 -5.20 1.66
C GLU A 57 -28.47 -5.12 0.78
N LEU A 58 -28.48 -4.29 -0.26
CA LEU A 58 -27.32 -3.91 -1.08
C LEU A 58 -26.19 -3.28 -0.26
N PHE A 59 -26.53 -2.47 0.75
CA PHE A 59 -25.55 -1.91 1.67
C PHE A 59 -24.86 -2.99 2.53
N LEU A 60 -25.61 -4.05 2.87
CA LEU A 60 -25.11 -5.14 3.70
C LEU A 60 -24.35 -6.19 2.87
N TYR A 61 -24.86 -6.51 1.70
CA TYR A 61 -24.41 -7.59 0.84
C TYR A 61 -24.16 -7.09 -0.58
N ASN A 62 -22.92 -7.24 -1.05
CA ASN A 62 -22.49 -6.89 -2.39
C ASN A 62 -21.47 -7.95 -2.88
N TYR A 63 -21.33 -8.17 -4.18
CA TYR A 63 -20.31 -9.01 -4.81
C TYR A 63 -18.89 -8.73 -4.28
N ASP A 64 -18.58 -7.47 -3.95
CA ASP A 64 -17.28 -7.10 -3.40
C ASP A 64 -17.14 -7.35 -1.88
N LEU A 65 -18.27 -7.30 -1.16
CA LEU A 65 -18.34 -7.47 0.30
C LEU A 65 -18.56 -8.93 0.72
N ARG A 66 -19.05 -9.78 -0.18
CA ARG A 66 -19.30 -11.19 0.13
C ARG A 66 -17.98 -11.92 0.41
N PRO A 67 -17.99 -12.95 1.27
CA PRO A 67 -16.81 -13.76 1.53
C PRO A 67 -16.23 -14.32 0.24
N VAL A 68 -14.90 -14.28 0.10
CA VAL A 68 -14.22 -14.74 -1.11
C VAL A 68 -14.40 -16.25 -1.28
N GLU A 69 -14.91 -16.66 -2.45
CA GLU A 69 -15.14 -18.05 -2.79
C GLU A 69 -13.83 -18.83 -2.87
N SER A 70 -13.86 -20.12 -2.52
CA SER A 70 -12.66 -20.97 -2.50
C SER A 70 -11.89 -20.97 -3.82
N LYS A 71 -12.57 -20.84 -4.97
CA LYS A 71 -11.94 -20.77 -6.30
C LYS A 71 -11.12 -19.49 -6.53
N ARG A 72 -11.44 -18.39 -5.84
CA ARG A 72 -10.74 -17.10 -5.95
C ARG A 72 -9.58 -16.95 -4.94
N ARG A 73 -9.39 -17.92 -4.04
CA ARG A 73 -8.30 -17.95 -3.04
C ARG A 73 -6.98 -18.42 -3.66
N THR A 74 -6.41 -17.59 -4.51
CA THR A 74 -5.23 -17.94 -5.31
C THR A 74 -3.90 -17.60 -4.64
N TRP A 75 -3.92 -16.90 -3.49
CA TRP A 75 -2.71 -16.41 -2.83
C TRP A 75 -2.10 -17.47 -1.92
N ARG A 76 -0.99 -18.04 -2.39
CA ARG A 76 -0.05 -18.87 -1.61
C ARG A 76 1.00 -18.03 -0.89
N TRP A 77 1.77 -18.65 0.01
CA TRP A 77 2.80 -18.01 0.84
C TRP A 77 3.79 -17.13 0.06
N TYR A 78 4.25 -17.57 -1.11
CA TYR A 78 5.21 -16.81 -1.92
C TYR A 78 4.62 -15.51 -2.49
N ASN A 79 3.29 -15.44 -2.68
CA ASN A 79 2.64 -14.20 -3.14
C ASN A 79 2.68 -13.14 -2.05
N TYR A 80 2.56 -13.55 -0.77
CA TYR A 80 2.72 -12.65 0.35
C TYR A 80 4.17 -12.16 0.46
N CYS A 81 5.16 -13.04 0.30
CA CYS A 81 6.57 -12.63 0.31
C CYS A 81 6.89 -11.65 -0.83
N THR A 82 6.48 -11.97 -2.07
CA THR A 82 6.71 -11.08 -3.23
C THR A 82 5.95 -9.76 -3.12
N PHE A 83 4.74 -9.78 -2.54
CA PHE A 83 4.00 -8.56 -2.22
C PHE A 83 4.77 -7.67 -1.25
N TRP A 84 5.28 -8.22 -0.14
CA TRP A 84 6.05 -7.43 0.82
C TRP A 84 7.39 -6.94 0.28
N ILE A 85 8.05 -7.71 -0.57
CA ILE A 85 9.25 -7.25 -1.28
C ILE A 85 8.89 -6.09 -2.21
N ALA A 86 7.83 -6.22 -2.99
CA ALA A 86 7.37 -5.15 -3.88
C ALA A 86 6.95 -3.88 -3.12
N ASP A 87 6.35 -4.03 -1.94
CA ASP A 87 5.92 -2.93 -1.11
C ASP A 87 7.07 -2.28 -0.33
N SER A 88 8.03 -3.08 0.16
CA SER A 88 9.17 -2.60 0.93
C SER A 88 10.12 -1.76 0.09
N PHE A 89 10.30 -2.07 -1.19
CA PHE A 89 11.10 -1.26 -2.09
C PHE A 89 10.29 -0.06 -2.62
N ASN A 90 10.05 0.90 -1.73
CA ASN A 90 9.46 2.18 -2.05
C ASN A 90 10.35 3.33 -1.51
N ILE A 91 10.19 4.53 -2.07
CA ILE A 91 11.01 5.71 -1.70
C ILE A 91 10.65 6.22 -0.30
N ASN A 92 9.38 6.09 0.10
CA ASN A 92 8.93 6.56 1.41
C ASN A 92 9.65 5.87 2.57
N THR A 93 9.84 4.54 2.49
CA THR A 93 10.60 3.74 3.46
C THR A 93 12.07 4.19 3.55
N TRP A 94 12.64 4.70 2.46
CA TRP A 94 14.01 5.25 2.47
C TRP A 94 14.03 6.57 3.22
N GLN A 95 13.02 7.43 2.99
CA GLN A 95 12.87 8.70 3.68
C GLN A 95 12.69 8.52 5.19
N ILE A 96 11.92 7.52 5.63
CA ILE A 96 11.77 7.20 7.06
C ILE A 96 13.13 6.94 7.71
N ALA A 97 13.96 6.12 7.07
CA ALA A 97 15.29 5.84 7.59
C ALA A 97 16.19 7.09 7.57
N ALA A 98 16.09 7.92 6.53
CA ALA A 98 16.81 9.19 6.46
C ALA A 98 16.39 10.17 7.57
N THR A 99 15.10 10.25 7.91
CA THR A 99 14.62 11.13 9.01
C THR A 99 15.19 10.72 10.37
N GLY A 100 15.34 9.42 10.63
CA GLY A 100 15.97 8.94 11.86
C GLY A 100 17.44 9.37 11.97
N VAL A 101 18.17 9.34 10.85
CA VAL A 101 19.57 9.80 10.80
C VAL A 101 19.65 11.33 10.93
N GLN A 102 18.75 12.07 10.28
CA GLN A 102 18.65 13.53 10.41
C GLN A 102 18.31 13.98 11.83
N ALA A 103 17.57 13.17 12.57
CA ALA A 103 17.30 13.36 13.99
C ALA A 103 18.54 13.13 14.89
N GLY A 104 19.75 12.94 14.33
CA GLY A 104 21.00 12.86 15.09
C GLY A 104 21.33 11.47 15.65
N LEU A 105 20.58 10.43 15.27
CA LEU A 105 20.85 9.05 15.64
C LEU A 105 21.91 8.42 14.71
N SER A 106 22.79 7.58 15.28
CA SER A 106 23.71 6.76 14.46
C SER A 106 22.93 5.83 13.53
N TRP A 107 23.52 5.51 12.37
CA TRP A 107 22.92 4.61 11.39
C TRP A 107 22.48 3.25 11.98
N TRP A 108 23.30 2.66 12.87
CA TRP A 108 22.97 1.36 13.47
C TRP A 108 21.80 1.46 14.45
N VAL A 109 21.67 2.60 15.15
CA VAL A 109 20.56 2.84 16.08
C VAL A 109 19.27 2.98 15.29
N VAL A 110 19.31 3.78 14.21
CA VAL A 110 18.17 3.92 13.29
C VAL A 110 17.77 2.55 12.74
N TRP A 111 18.74 1.74 12.30
CA TRP A 111 18.48 0.40 11.79
C TRP A 111 17.81 -0.52 12.84
N ILE A 112 18.20 -0.44 14.11
CA ILE A 112 17.54 -1.16 15.21
C ILE A 112 16.11 -0.64 15.45
N THR A 113 15.89 0.68 15.44
CA THR A 113 14.55 1.26 15.62
C THR A 113 13.59 0.83 14.50
N VAL A 114 14.12 0.72 13.28
CA VAL A 114 13.42 0.22 12.09
C VAL A 114 13.04 -1.25 12.28
N TRP A 115 13.99 -2.10 12.66
CA TRP A 115 13.71 -3.51 12.98
C TRP A 115 12.61 -3.66 14.02
N LEU A 116 12.70 -2.88 15.10
CA LEU A 116 11.73 -2.92 16.19
C LEU A 116 10.34 -2.43 15.73
N GLY A 117 10.28 -1.31 15.01
CA GLY A 117 9.03 -0.75 14.49
C GLY A 117 8.34 -1.73 13.54
N TYR A 118 9.07 -2.28 12.57
CA TYR A 118 8.53 -3.24 11.62
C TYR A 118 8.23 -4.61 12.24
N PHE A 119 8.93 -5.02 13.29
CA PHE A 119 8.56 -6.19 14.08
C PHE A 119 7.18 -6.01 14.72
N PHE A 120 6.92 -4.86 15.35
CA PHE A 120 5.59 -4.55 15.87
C PHE A 120 4.54 -4.45 14.76
N CYS A 121 4.87 -3.88 13.60
CA CYS A 121 4.00 -3.92 12.43
C CYS A 121 3.64 -5.37 12.05
N GLY A 122 4.62 -6.26 11.96
CA GLY A 122 4.42 -7.68 11.67
C GLY A 122 3.47 -8.35 12.67
N CYS A 123 3.62 -8.07 13.97
CA CYS A 123 2.70 -8.55 15.01
C CYS A 123 1.27 -8.07 14.76
N PHE A 124 1.05 -6.77 14.53
CA PHE A 124 -0.30 -6.25 14.34
C PHE A 124 -0.93 -6.68 13.01
N VAL A 125 -0.15 -6.69 11.92
CA VAL A 125 -0.59 -7.20 10.61
C VAL A 125 -1.06 -8.64 10.73
N THR A 126 -0.31 -9.50 11.42
CA THR A 126 -0.67 -10.93 11.51
C THR A 126 -1.93 -11.18 12.33
N ILE A 127 -2.14 -10.40 13.40
CA ILE A 127 -3.37 -10.44 14.19
C ILE A 127 -4.56 -9.97 13.34
N ALA A 128 -4.43 -8.83 12.64
CA ALA A 128 -5.48 -8.29 11.78
C ALA A 128 -5.77 -9.21 10.58
N ALA A 129 -4.73 -9.76 9.95
CA ALA A 129 -4.82 -10.66 8.81
C ALA A 129 -5.59 -11.94 9.15
N ARG A 130 -5.56 -12.39 10.42
CA ARG A 130 -6.27 -13.60 10.87
C ARG A 130 -7.77 -13.53 10.56
N VAL A 131 -8.40 -12.38 10.75
CA VAL A 131 -9.83 -12.20 10.48
C VAL A 131 -10.12 -12.45 8.99
N GLY A 132 -9.30 -11.87 8.10
CA GLY A 132 -9.45 -12.10 6.67
C GLY A 132 -9.08 -13.52 6.23
N THR A 133 -8.09 -14.19 6.84
CA THR A 133 -7.75 -15.57 6.43
C THR A 133 -8.77 -16.62 6.86
N TYR A 134 -9.41 -16.46 8.03
CA TYR A 134 -10.38 -17.43 8.56
C TYR A 134 -11.78 -17.20 8.00
N TYR A 135 -12.23 -15.93 7.96
CA TYR A 135 -13.59 -15.60 7.53
C TYR A 135 -13.68 -15.19 6.07
N HIS A 136 -12.55 -14.94 5.40
CA HIS A 136 -12.50 -14.49 4.00
C HIS A 136 -13.30 -13.21 3.73
N ILE A 137 -13.44 -12.36 4.76
CA ILE A 137 -14.14 -11.08 4.72
C ILE A 137 -13.15 -9.91 4.58
N SER A 138 -13.61 -8.80 4.00
CA SER A 138 -12.87 -7.54 3.87
C SER A 138 -12.92 -6.70 5.14
N PHE A 139 -12.04 -5.71 5.24
CA PHE A 139 -11.98 -4.77 6.38
C PHE A 139 -13.32 -4.08 6.69
N PRO A 140 -14.09 -3.54 5.72
CA PRO A 140 -15.36 -2.88 6.01
C PRO A 140 -16.38 -3.81 6.69
N VAL A 141 -16.33 -5.12 6.39
CA VAL A 141 -17.21 -6.12 7.02
C VAL A 141 -16.70 -6.49 8.40
N ALA A 142 -15.39 -6.67 8.56
CA ALA A 142 -14.77 -6.91 9.86
C ALA A 142 -15.06 -5.77 10.84
N ALA A 143 -14.99 -4.51 10.40
CA ALA A 143 -15.28 -3.34 11.22
C ALA A 143 -16.73 -3.29 11.75
N ARG A 144 -17.70 -3.91 11.05
CA ARG A 144 -19.10 -4.00 11.49
C ARG A 144 -19.27 -4.84 12.75
N SER A 145 -18.35 -5.77 13.02
CA SER A 145 -18.40 -6.58 14.25
C SER A 145 -18.08 -5.77 15.51
N SER A 146 -17.26 -4.72 15.41
CA SER A 146 -16.87 -3.88 16.54
C SER A 146 -17.71 -2.60 16.66
N PHE A 147 -18.00 -1.93 15.53
CA PHE A 147 -18.68 -0.63 15.52
C PHE A 147 -20.17 -0.71 15.14
N GLY A 148 -20.68 -1.90 14.81
CA GLY A 148 -22.02 -2.09 14.28
C GLY A 148 -22.15 -1.68 12.81
N ILE A 149 -23.32 -1.89 12.23
CA ILE A 149 -23.58 -1.69 10.79
C ILE A 149 -23.39 -0.23 10.38
N TYR A 150 -24.00 0.71 11.14
CA TYR A 150 -23.92 2.14 10.84
C TYR A 150 -22.63 2.78 11.40
N GLY A 151 -22.14 2.34 12.56
CA GLY A 151 -20.92 2.88 13.15
C GLY A 151 -19.66 2.52 12.36
N ALA A 152 -19.66 1.41 11.62
CA ALA A 152 -18.55 1.03 10.74
C ALA A 152 -18.31 2.00 9.57
N ILE A 153 -19.25 2.90 9.26
CA ILE A 153 -19.04 3.93 8.24
C ILE A 153 -17.91 4.89 8.67
N TRP A 154 -17.79 5.19 9.96
CA TRP A 154 -16.74 6.08 10.47
C TRP A 154 -15.30 5.58 10.19
N PRO A 155 -14.90 4.36 10.55
CA PRO A 155 -13.56 3.84 10.24
C PRO A 155 -13.35 3.65 8.73
N VAL A 156 -14.39 3.30 7.97
CA VAL A 156 -14.31 3.22 6.51
C VAL A 156 -14.05 4.59 5.88
N PHE A 157 -14.72 5.64 6.36
CA PHE A 157 -14.50 7.00 5.89
C PHE A 157 -13.08 7.51 6.20
N ASN A 158 -12.61 7.34 7.44
CA ASN A 158 -11.23 7.71 7.82
C ASN A 158 -10.19 7.03 6.93
N ARG A 159 -10.43 5.76 6.60
CA ARG A 159 -9.57 5.01 5.69
C ARG A 159 -9.57 5.58 4.27
N ILE A 160 -10.73 5.98 3.74
CA ILE A 160 -10.83 6.60 2.40
C ILE A 160 -10.03 7.91 2.38
N VAL A 161 -10.19 8.76 3.39
CA VAL A 161 -9.45 10.02 3.51
C VAL A 161 -7.94 9.76 3.53
N MET A 162 -7.48 8.80 4.33
CA MET A 162 -6.06 8.44 4.39
C MET A 162 -5.55 7.87 3.06
N ALA A 163 -6.35 7.08 2.34
CA ALA A 163 -5.98 6.57 1.02
C ALA A 163 -5.79 7.71 0.01
N CYS A 164 -6.67 8.73 0.02
CA CYS A 164 -6.52 9.91 -0.82
C CYS A 164 -5.25 10.71 -0.50
N ILE A 165 -4.93 10.87 0.79
CA ILE A 165 -3.69 11.55 1.22
C ILE A 165 -2.46 10.78 0.73
N TRP A 166 -2.43 9.47 0.97
CA TRP A 166 -1.32 8.62 0.53
C TRP A 166 -1.15 8.61 -0.99
N PHE A 167 -2.25 8.60 -1.73
CA PHE A 167 -2.22 8.74 -3.18
C PHE A 167 -1.60 10.09 -3.61
N GLY A 168 -1.91 11.18 -2.92
CA GLY A 168 -1.29 12.49 -3.14
C GLY A 168 0.22 12.49 -2.86
N VAL A 169 0.64 11.96 -1.71
CA VAL A 169 2.06 11.87 -1.31
C VAL A 169 2.85 11.02 -2.31
N GLN A 170 2.34 9.87 -2.73
CA GLN A 170 3.02 9.02 -3.71
C GLN A 170 3.07 9.69 -5.10
N SER A 171 2.05 10.46 -5.47
CA SER A 171 2.04 11.21 -6.73
C SER A 171 3.06 12.36 -6.71
N GLU A 172 3.30 13.00 -5.57
CA GLU A 172 4.33 14.03 -5.39
C GLU A 172 5.74 13.44 -5.52
N ILE A 173 5.99 12.31 -4.84
CA ILE A 173 7.27 11.61 -4.94
C ILE A 173 7.53 11.17 -6.39
N GLY A 174 6.51 10.61 -7.06
CA GLY A 174 6.59 10.25 -8.47
C GLY A 174 6.80 11.45 -9.39
N GLY A 175 6.18 12.59 -9.09
CA GLY A 175 6.39 13.85 -9.80
C GLY A 175 7.83 14.34 -9.72
N ASN A 176 8.47 14.24 -8.56
CA ASN A 176 9.90 14.57 -8.42
C ASN A 176 10.80 13.64 -9.26
N CYS A 177 10.44 12.36 -9.39
CA CYS A 177 11.16 11.44 -10.28
C CYS A 177 11.01 11.82 -11.77
N VAL A 178 9.80 12.22 -12.19
CA VAL A 178 9.56 12.70 -13.56
C VAL A 178 10.33 13.99 -13.83
N GLN A 179 10.38 14.89 -12.86
CA GLN A 179 11.17 16.12 -12.94
C GLN A 179 12.65 15.81 -13.25
N LEU A 180 13.26 14.93 -12.46
CA LEU A 180 14.66 14.53 -12.65
C LEU A 180 14.89 13.84 -14.00
N MET A 181 13.93 13.02 -14.44
CA MET A 181 13.99 12.38 -15.77
C MET A 181 13.95 13.41 -16.90
N LEU A 182 13.09 14.43 -16.80
CA LEU A 182 12.98 15.49 -17.80
C LEU A 182 14.24 16.38 -17.83
N GLU A 183 14.79 16.71 -16.67
CA GLU A 183 16.06 17.45 -16.55
C GLU A 183 17.22 16.64 -17.16
N ALA A 184 17.22 15.31 -17.02
CA ALA A 184 18.25 14.45 -17.63
C ALA A 184 18.14 14.33 -19.15
N ILE A 185 16.92 14.40 -19.72
CA ILE A 185 16.68 14.25 -21.17
C ILE A 185 16.85 15.58 -21.91
N PHE A 186 16.28 16.66 -21.36
CA PHE A 186 16.19 17.96 -22.05
C PHE A 186 17.20 19.00 -21.53
N GLY A 187 18.01 18.66 -20.52
CA GLY A 187 19.03 19.52 -19.93
C GLY A 187 18.57 20.22 -18.65
N GLN A 188 19.52 20.59 -17.79
CA GLN A 188 19.25 21.22 -16.48
C GLN A 188 18.64 22.63 -16.58
N ASP A 189 18.74 23.28 -17.74
CA ASP A 189 18.19 24.62 -18.01
C ASP A 189 16.65 24.63 -18.16
N LEU A 190 15.99 23.47 -18.09
CA LEU A 190 14.53 23.35 -18.28
C LEU A 190 13.73 24.14 -17.23
N LYS A 191 14.28 24.26 -16.03
CA LYS A 191 13.68 25.01 -14.93
C LYS A 191 13.61 26.51 -15.22
N ASP A 192 14.61 27.04 -15.94
CA ASP A 192 14.67 28.47 -16.30
C ASP A 192 13.93 28.77 -17.60
N ARG A 193 13.67 27.74 -18.43
CA ARG A 193 13.01 27.85 -19.73
C ARG A 193 11.48 27.91 -19.63
N ILE A 194 10.91 27.39 -18.54
CA ILE A 194 9.46 27.44 -18.26
C ILE A 194 9.24 28.58 -17.24
N PRO A 195 8.53 29.67 -17.61
CA PRO A 195 8.37 30.80 -16.71
C PRO A 195 7.53 30.40 -15.50
N ASP A 196 8.01 30.76 -14.31
CA ASP A 196 7.26 30.57 -13.08
C ASP A 196 6.09 31.54 -12.98
N HIS A 197 4.87 31.01 -13.12
CA HIS A 197 3.63 31.77 -12.96
C HIS A 197 2.99 31.56 -11.58
N VAL A 198 3.45 30.56 -10.82
CA VAL A 198 2.99 30.28 -9.45
C VAL A 198 3.88 31.01 -8.44
N LYS A 199 3.28 31.87 -7.60
CA LYS A 199 3.99 32.57 -6.52
C LYS A 199 4.08 31.67 -5.28
N GLY A 200 5.28 31.24 -4.90
CA GLY A 200 5.53 30.49 -3.65
C GLY A 200 6.74 29.56 -3.71
N SER A 201 6.85 28.63 -2.75
CA SER A 201 7.85 27.54 -2.72
C SER A 201 7.57 26.44 -3.79
N LEU A 202 6.41 26.50 -4.44
CA LEU A 202 6.01 25.61 -5.53
C LEU A 202 6.34 26.23 -6.89
N THR A 203 7.38 25.73 -7.55
CA THR A 203 7.71 26.05 -8.95
C THR A 203 6.64 25.49 -9.89
N SER A 204 6.26 26.26 -10.92
CA SER A 204 5.25 25.87 -11.92
C SER A 204 5.64 24.57 -12.63
N TYR A 205 6.94 24.37 -12.80
CA TYR A 205 7.54 23.15 -13.33
C TYR A 205 7.30 21.91 -12.45
N ARG A 206 7.38 22.05 -11.12
CA ARG A 206 7.13 20.93 -10.17
C ARG A 206 5.65 20.53 -10.19
N VAL A 207 4.75 21.50 -10.30
CA VAL A 207 3.31 21.26 -10.47
C VAL A 207 3.02 20.56 -11.80
N LEU A 208 3.67 20.97 -12.88
CA LEU A 208 3.55 20.29 -14.18
C LEU A 208 3.98 18.82 -14.08
N CYS A 209 5.14 18.54 -13.50
CA CYS A 209 5.65 17.17 -13.35
C CYS A 209 4.73 16.31 -12.48
N PHE A 210 4.16 16.88 -11.41
CA PHE A 210 3.12 16.24 -10.61
C PHE A 210 1.90 15.87 -11.46
N PHE A 211 1.35 16.80 -12.24
CA PHE A 211 0.19 16.53 -13.09
C PHE A 211 0.48 15.53 -14.21
N LEU A 212 1.69 15.56 -14.78
CA LEU A 212 2.12 14.57 -15.78
C LEU A 212 2.17 13.16 -15.19
N PHE A 213 2.77 13.01 -14.00
CA PHE A 213 2.79 11.73 -13.30
C PHE A 213 1.37 11.28 -12.91
N TRP A 214 0.57 12.20 -12.38
CA TRP A 214 -0.81 11.95 -11.98
C TRP A 214 -1.68 11.50 -13.16
N LEU A 215 -1.53 12.11 -14.33
CA LEU A 215 -2.24 11.72 -15.55
C LEU A 215 -1.75 10.35 -16.07
N PHE A 216 -0.44 10.11 -16.02
CA PHE A 216 0.17 8.86 -16.48
C PHE A 216 -0.29 7.65 -15.67
N GLN A 217 -0.58 7.79 -14.37
CA GLN A 217 -1.07 6.68 -13.56
C GLN A 217 -2.56 6.36 -13.75
N LEU A 218 -3.40 7.28 -14.27
CA LEU A 218 -4.84 7.06 -14.42
C LEU A 218 -5.21 5.81 -15.25
N PRO A 219 -4.57 5.53 -16.41
CA PRO A 219 -4.85 4.31 -17.17
C PRO A 219 -4.58 3.03 -16.38
N PHE A 220 -3.61 3.05 -15.47
CA PHE A 220 -3.27 1.89 -14.65
C PHE A 220 -4.28 1.62 -13.53
N ILE A 221 -5.09 2.61 -13.14
CA ILE A 221 -6.16 2.44 -12.14
C ILE A 221 -7.30 1.57 -12.69
N TRP A 222 -7.55 1.59 -14.00
CA TRP A 222 -8.57 0.75 -14.64
C TRP A 222 -8.18 -0.72 -14.80
N LEU A 223 -6.94 -1.10 -14.45
CA LEU A 223 -6.54 -2.50 -14.48
C LEU A 223 -7.16 -3.28 -13.32
N HIS A 224 -7.93 -4.31 -13.66
CA HIS A 224 -8.62 -5.14 -12.66
C HIS A 224 -7.62 -5.87 -11.74
N PRO A 225 -7.93 -6.05 -10.44
CA PRO A 225 -7.02 -6.64 -9.44
C PRO A 225 -6.40 -7.99 -9.81
N HIS A 226 -7.09 -8.78 -10.66
CA HIS A 226 -6.60 -10.08 -11.12
C HIS A 226 -5.34 -9.96 -12.01
N GLN A 227 -5.21 -8.88 -12.80
CA GLN A 227 -4.04 -8.63 -13.64
C GLN A 227 -2.90 -7.96 -12.88
N VAL A 228 -3.22 -7.20 -11.82
CA VAL A 228 -2.24 -6.47 -11.00
C VAL A 228 -1.25 -7.40 -10.30
N ARG A 229 -1.61 -8.66 -10.04
CA ARG A 229 -0.70 -9.68 -9.47
C ARG A 229 0.60 -9.83 -10.27
N HIS A 230 0.52 -9.79 -11.60
CA HIS A 230 1.70 -9.90 -12.46
C HIS A 230 2.58 -8.65 -12.37
N LEU A 231 1.98 -7.45 -12.28
CA LEU A 231 2.72 -6.20 -12.05
C LEU A 231 3.48 -6.23 -10.72
N PHE A 232 2.86 -6.72 -9.64
CA PHE A 232 3.54 -6.88 -8.35
C PHE A 232 4.69 -7.87 -8.42
N THR A 233 4.55 -8.96 -9.17
CA THR A 233 5.61 -9.97 -9.32
C THR A 233 6.80 -9.40 -10.10
N VAL A 234 6.55 -8.67 -11.19
CA VAL A 234 7.59 -7.98 -11.96
C VAL A 234 8.28 -6.92 -11.11
N LYS A 235 7.50 -6.10 -10.38
CA LYS A 235 8.02 -5.10 -9.45
C LYS A 235 8.90 -5.73 -8.36
N ALA A 236 8.47 -6.85 -7.79
CA ALA A 236 9.21 -7.58 -6.76
C ALA A 236 10.58 -8.09 -7.23
N ILE A 237 10.80 -8.23 -8.54
CA ILE A 237 12.09 -8.65 -9.11
C ILE A 237 12.94 -7.43 -9.48
N ILE A 238 12.34 -6.47 -10.20
CA ILE A 238 13.08 -5.31 -10.72
C ILE A 238 13.51 -4.36 -9.60
N CYS A 239 12.64 -4.08 -8.62
CA CYS A 239 12.92 -3.08 -7.60
C CYS A 239 14.08 -3.47 -6.66
N PRO A 240 14.19 -4.71 -6.16
CA PRO A 240 15.37 -5.11 -5.39
C PRO A 240 16.65 -5.04 -6.21
N ILE A 241 16.65 -5.51 -7.46
CA ILE A 241 17.82 -5.43 -8.34
C ILE A 241 18.26 -3.98 -8.50
N ALA A 242 17.34 -3.08 -8.83
CA ALA A 242 17.63 -1.65 -8.94
C ALA A 242 18.16 -1.06 -7.62
N GLY A 243 17.56 -1.43 -6.48
CA GLY A 243 18.00 -0.98 -5.15
C GLY A 243 19.42 -1.43 -4.81
N PHE A 244 19.76 -2.70 -5.05
CA PHE A 244 21.11 -3.23 -4.83
C PHE A 244 22.13 -2.68 -5.83
N THR A 245 21.76 -2.52 -7.11
CA THR A 245 22.63 -1.87 -8.09
C THR A 245 22.92 -0.43 -7.70
N PHE A 246 21.91 0.31 -7.23
CA PHE A 246 22.09 1.68 -6.76
C PHE A 246 22.96 1.76 -5.50
N LEU A 247 22.80 0.82 -4.57
CA LEU A 247 23.67 0.68 -3.41
C LEU A 247 25.14 0.45 -3.83
N ILE A 248 25.39 -0.52 -4.71
CA ILE A 248 26.76 -0.83 -5.16
C ILE A 248 27.37 0.38 -5.87
N TRP A 249 26.61 1.02 -6.75
CA TRP A 249 27.08 2.21 -7.48
C TRP A 249 27.44 3.37 -6.55
N THR A 250 26.59 3.66 -5.54
CA THR A 250 26.84 4.72 -4.57
C THR A 250 28.04 4.41 -3.67
N LEU A 251 28.21 3.16 -3.23
CA LEU A 251 29.37 2.74 -2.43
C LEU A 251 30.69 2.86 -3.20
N VAL A 252 30.71 2.49 -4.49
CA VAL A 252 31.90 2.66 -5.35
C VAL A 252 32.21 4.15 -5.57
N LYS A 253 31.18 4.99 -5.77
CA LYS A 253 31.35 6.43 -5.97
C LYS A 253 31.75 7.18 -4.71
N ALA A 254 31.36 6.70 -3.53
CA ALA A 254 31.70 7.28 -2.23
C ALA A 254 33.02 6.76 -1.64
N ASP A 255 33.77 5.94 -2.40
CA ASP A 255 35.04 5.31 -1.99
C ASP A 255 34.92 4.55 -0.65
N GLY A 256 33.76 3.94 -0.39
CA GLY A 256 33.44 3.23 0.85
C GLY A 256 32.01 3.45 1.37
N GLY A 257 31.80 3.15 2.65
CA GLY A 257 30.50 3.21 3.34
C GLY A 257 29.90 4.62 3.54
N GLY A 258 30.55 5.66 3.02
CA GLY A 258 30.19 7.05 3.25
C GLY A 258 30.42 7.51 4.71
N PRO A 259 30.39 8.84 4.94
CA PRO A 259 30.67 9.44 6.25
C PRO A 259 29.69 9.06 7.36
N VAL A 260 28.45 8.65 7.06
CA VAL A 260 27.45 8.34 8.10
C VAL A 260 27.75 7.02 8.82
N ILE A 261 28.45 6.07 8.18
CA ILE A 261 28.88 4.84 8.88
C ILE A 261 29.85 5.17 10.02
N HIS A 262 30.65 6.22 9.84
CA HIS A 262 31.64 6.70 10.80
C HIS A 262 31.10 7.78 11.75
N GLN A 263 29.90 8.30 11.51
CA GLN A 263 29.26 9.31 12.35
C GLN A 263 28.53 8.66 13.53
N GLY A 264 29.00 8.95 14.74
CA GLY A 264 28.33 8.58 15.98
C GLY A 264 27.07 9.40 16.24
N SER A 265 26.28 9.00 17.25
CA SER A 265 25.06 9.72 17.63
C SER A 265 25.46 11.09 18.16
N THR A 266 24.90 12.15 17.60
CA THR A 266 25.18 13.54 18.01
C THR A 266 24.37 13.95 19.24
N ILE A 267 23.37 13.15 19.60
CA ILE A 267 22.44 13.39 20.70
C ILE A 267 22.69 12.37 21.82
N SER A 268 22.58 12.82 23.08
CA SER A 268 22.77 11.98 24.27
C SER A 268 21.70 12.23 25.34
N GLY A 269 21.53 11.29 26.27
CA GLY A 269 20.60 11.42 27.40
C GLY A 269 19.11 11.23 27.03
N SER A 270 18.24 12.05 27.61
CA SER A 270 16.78 11.97 27.42
C SER A 270 16.36 12.20 25.96
N GLU A 271 17.04 13.12 25.27
CA GLU A 271 16.76 13.46 23.88
C GLU A 271 17.05 12.29 22.93
N PHE A 272 18.09 11.49 23.22
CA PHE A 272 18.35 10.24 22.49
C PHE A 272 17.22 9.23 22.68
N GLY A 273 16.71 9.08 23.91
CA GLY A 273 15.59 8.18 24.21
C GLY A 273 14.32 8.57 23.46
N TRP A 274 13.98 9.87 23.44
CA TRP A 274 12.84 10.38 22.69
C TRP A 274 13.03 10.26 21.17
N ALA A 275 14.22 10.55 20.64
CA ALA A 275 14.52 10.34 19.23
C ALA A 275 14.40 8.87 18.83
N PHE A 276 14.86 7.93 19.68
CA PHE A 276 14.73 6.49 19.46
C PHE A 276 13.25 6.05 19.40
N VAL A 277 12.43 6.51 20.34
CA VAL A 277 10.99 6.22 20.36
C VAL A 277 10.30 6.83 19.14
N ASN A 278 10.60 8.09 18.81
CA ASN A 278 10.03 8.77 17.65
C ASN A 278 10.39 8.06 16.34
N SER A 279 11.64 7.62 16.16
CA SER A 279 12.07 6.86 14.98
C SER A 279 11.35 5.51 14.86
N THR A 280 11.18 4.81 15.99
CA THR A 280 10.43 3.53 16.05
C THR A 280 8.96 3.75 15.72
N MET A 281 8.34 4.79 16.29
CA MET A 281 6.94 5.14 16.03
C MET A 281 6.71 5.64 14.62
N ASN A 282 7.67 6.33 14.00
CA ASN A 282 7.56 6.76 12.61
C ASN A 282 7.48 5.54 11.66
N SER A 283 8.33 4.53 11.90
CA SER A 283 8.31 3.27 11.15
C SER A 283 6.97 2.52 11.31
N LEU A 284 6.40 2.53 12.52
CA LEU A 284 5.10 1.92 12.81
C LEU A 284 3.92 2.70 12.19
N ALA A 285 3.92 4.02 12.33
CA ALA A 285 2.87 4.91 11.86
C ALA A 285 2.71 4.84 10.34
N ASN A 286 3.82 4.71 9.61
CA ASN A 286 3.80 4.52 8.16
C ASN A 286 2.97 3.30 7.72
N PHE A 287 2.91 2.26 8.54
CA PHE A 287 2.20 1.01 8.24
C PHE A 287 0.83 0.89 8.93
N ALA A 288 0.44 1.87 9.74
CA ALA A 288 -0.81 1.84 10.49
C ALA A 288 -2.03 1.64 9.58
N THR A 289 -2.08 2.35 8.44
CA THR A 289 -3.18 2.24 7.48
C THR A 289 -3.25 0.84 6.85
N LEU A 290 -2.10 0.23 6.56
CA LEU A 290 -2.03 -1.09 5.94
C LEU A 290 -2.33 -2.22 6.94
N ILE A 291 -1.90 -2.09 8.20
CA ILE A 291 -2.24 -3.00 9.31
C ILE A 291 -3.76 -3.19 9.40
N VAL A 292 -4.49 -2.08 9.39
CA VAL A 292 -5.96 -2.10 9.49
C VAL A 292 -6.59 -2.75 8.25
N ASN A 293 -5.94 -2.64 7.09
CA ASN A 293 -6.42 -3.16 5.81
C ASN A 293 -5.94 -4.59 5.51
N ALA A 294 -5.19 -5.20 6.42
CA ALA A 294 -4.68 -6.57 6.25
C ALA A 294 -5.77 -7.59 5.83
N PRO A 295 -7.03 -7.53 6.33
CA PRO A 295 -8.09 -8.43 5.89
C PRO A 295 -8.37 -8.43 4.38
N ASP A 296 -8.15 -7.31 3.69
CA ASP A 296 -8.47 -7.19 2.26
C ASP A 296 -7.53 -7.99 1.37
N PHE A 297 -6.29 -8.18 1.82
CA PHE A 297 -5.30 -9.01 1.14
C PHE A 297 -5.33 -10.45 1.65
N SER A 298 -5.59 -10.64 2.95
CA SER A 298 -5.59 -11.96 3.57
C SER A 298 -6.85 -12.78 3.24
N ARG A 299 -7.96 -12.14 2.84
CA ARG A 299 -9.16 -12.85 2.34
C ARG A 299 -8.92 -13.73 1.12
N MET A 300 -7.89 -13.43 0.33
CA MET A 300 -7.50 -14.21 -0.85
C MET A 300 -6.57 -15.39 -0.53
N ALA A 301 -6.20 -15.59 0.74
CA ALA A 301 -5.28 -16.63 1.17
C ALA A 301 -5.84 -18.04 0.91
N HIS A 302 -5.00 -18.91 0.34
CA HIS A 302 -5.32 -20.33 0.23
C HIS A 302 -5.08 -21.09 1.54
N ASN A 303 -4.03 -20.73 2.28
CA ASN A 303 -3.62 -21.40 3.53
C ASN A 303 -3.42 -20.37 4.65
N GLU A 304 -4.16 -20.52 5.74
CA GLU A 304 -4.15 -19.60 6.90
C GLU A 304 -2.75 -19.46 7.53
N LYS A 305 -2.15 -20.58 7.94
CA LYS A 305 -0.85 -20.59 8.63
C LYS A 305 0.26 -20.05 7.75
N ALA A 306 0.21 -20.37 6.46
CA ALA A 306 1.23 -19.95 5.52
C ALA A 306 1.15 -18.45 5.23
N ALA A 307 -0.06 -17.88 5.20
CA ALA A 307 -0.26 -16.43 5.08
C ALA A 307 0.18 -15.70 6.35
N VAL A 308 -0.07 -16.22 7.55
CA VAL A 308 0.34 -15.56 8.80
C VAL A 308 1.87 -15.56 8.96
N TRP A 309 2.51 -16.72 8.82
CA TRP A 309 3.96 -16.83 9.04
C TRP A 309 4.80 -16.12 7.97
N SER A 310 4.36 -16.15 6.70
CA SER A 310 5.07 -15.43 5.64
C SER A 310 5.05 -13.92 5.87
N GLN A 311 3.92 -13.35 6.27
CA GLN A 311 3.82 -11.91 6.54
C GLN A 311 4.62 -11.50 7.78
N PHE A 312 4.61 -12.32 8.84
CA PHE A 312 5.36 -12.05 10.07
C PHE A 312 6.86 -11.91 9.83
N ILE A 313 7.43 -12.80 9.00
CA ILE A 313 8.87 -12.87 8.78
C ILE A 313 9.28 -11.94 7.65
N SER A 314 8.53 -11.92 6.54
CA SER A 314 8.92 -11.13 5.37
C SER A 314 8.87 -9.63 5.64
N LEU A 315 7.93 -9.15 6.46
CA LEU A 315 7.78 -7.71 6.70
C LEU A 315 9.02 -7.11 7.42
N PRO A 316 9.43 -7.55 8.63
CA PRO A 316 10.60 -6.97 9.28
C PRO A 316 11.89 -7.09 8.46
N VAL A 317 12.09 -8.24 7.79
CA VAL A 317 13.29 -8.52 7.00
C VAL A 317 13.37 -7.61 5.77
N CYS A 318 12.31 -7.54 4.96
CA CYS A 318 12.34 -6.79 3.70
C CYS A 318 12.46 -5.29 3.95
N PHE A 319 11.71 -4.76 4.92
CA PHE A 319 11.76 -3.34 5.26
C PHE A 319 13.09 -2.93 5.89
N SER A 320 13.66 -3.79 6.75
CA SER A 320 14.98 -3.54 7.31
C SER A 320 16.08 -3.46 6.25
N ILE A 321 16.06 -4.36 5.27
CA ILE A 321 17.02 -4.34 4.15
C ILE A 321 16.85 -3.07 3.32
N THR A 322 15.60 -2.70 2.98
CA THR A 322 15.33 -1.46 2.25
C THR A 322 15.83 -0.23 3.03
N CYS A 323 15.51 -0.12 4.31
CA CYS A 323 15.94 1.01 5.13
C CYS A 323 17.47 1.08 5.24
N LEU A 324 18.15 -0.06 5.34
CA LEU A 324 19.61 -0.11 5.33
C LEU A 324 20.18 0.46 4.02
N ILE A 325 19.61 0.05 2.88
CA ILE A 325 19.97 0.62 1.56
C ILE A 325 19.75 2.14 1.58
N GLY A 326 18.59 2.60 2.05
CA GLY A 326 18.26 4.03 2.13
C GLY A 326 19.24 4.84 2.99
N ILE A 327 19.66 4.29 4.13
CA ILE A 327 20.65 4.95 5.02
C ILE A 327 22.02 5.04 4.33
N LEU A 328 22.49 3.95 3.72
CA LEU A 328 23.79 3.90 3.06
C LEU A 328 23.85 4.79 1.82
N VAL A 329 22.79 4.81 1.03
CA VAL A 329 22.65 5.69 -0.14
C VAL A 329 22.60 7.17 0.29
N SER A 330 21.83 7.49 1.34
CA SER A 330 21.77 8.86 1.86
C SER A 330 23.08 9.31 2.51
N SER A 331 23.89 8.36 2.99
CA SER A 331 25.22 8.56 3.55
C SER A 331 26.27 8.89 2.50
N ALA A 332 26.16 8.27 1.33
CA ALA A 332 27.03 8.49 0.17
C ALA A 332 26.80 9.89 -0.43
N LYS A 333 27.10 10.93 0.35
CA LYS A 333 27.10 12.33 -0.05
C LYS A 333 28.24 12.55 -1.04
N VAL A 334 28.01 12.20 -2.30
CA VAL A 334 28.79 12.74 -3.42
C VAL A 334 28.29 14.18 -3.63
N PRO A 335 29.14 15.21 -3.48
CA PRO A 335 28.74 16.62 -3.53
C PRO A 335 27.97 17.02 -4.81
N GLU A 336 28.22 16.33 -5.93
CA GLU A 336 27.64 16.68 -7.23
C GLU A 336 26.22 16.12 -7.46
N VAL A 337 25.89 14.94 -6.92
CA VAL A 337 24.58 14.30 -7.18
C VAL A 337 23.53 14.78 -6.16
N VAL A 338 23.98 15.11 -4.95
CA VAL A 338 23.10 15.57 -3.86
C VAL A 338 22.81 17.06 -3.93
N SER A 339 23.53 17.88 -4.71
CA SER A 339 23.11 19.28 -4.93
C SER A 339 21.69 19.34 -5.50
N SER A 340 21.32 18.41 -6.40
CA SER A 340 19.96 18.27 -6.90
C SER A 340 18.97 17.68 -5.89
N TYR A 341 19.38 16.72 -5.05
CA TYR A 341 18.48 16.05 -4.09
C TYR A 341 18.31 16.80 -2.75
N CYS A 342 19.36 17.41 -2.19
CA CYS A 342 19.30 18.19 -0.94
C CYS A 342 18.58 19.53 -1.13
N LEU A 343 18.69 20.19 -2.29
CA LEU A 343 17.91 21.40 -2.58
C LEU A 343 16.40 21.13 -2.68
N LEU A 344 15.99 19.89 -2.93
CA LEU A 344 14.58 19.49 -3.03
C LEU A 344 13.93 19.08 -1.68
N VAL A 345 14.71 18.59 -0.72
CA VAL A 345 14.18 18.06 0.56
C VAL A 345 14.25 19.09 1.70
N LEU A 346 15.24 19.98 1.70
CA LEU A 346 15.35 21.06 2.70
C LEU A 346 14.14 22.03 2.78
N PRO A 347 13.39 22.32 1.70
CA PRO A 347 12.19 23.17 1.78
C PRO A 347 10.97 22.48 2.39
N LEU A 348 11.02 21.19 2.73
CA LEU A 348 9.89 20.45 3.35
C LEU A 348 9.97 20.38 4.88
N LEU A 349 11.02 20.95 5.48
CA LEU A 349 11.22 21.00 6.94
C LEU A 349 11.31 22.44 7.49
N ASN A 350 10.93 23.45 6.69
CA ASN A 350 10.76 24.83 7.14
C ASN A 350 9.36 25.37 6.81
#